data_AF-A0A7V8X2Y6-F1
#
_entry.id   AF-A0A7V8X2Y6-F1
#
_cell.length_a   1.000
_cell.length_b   1.000
_cell.length_c   1.000
_cell.angle_alpha   90.00
_cell.angle_beta   90.00
_cell.angle_gamma   90.00
#
_symmetry.space_group_name_H-M   'P 1'
#
loop_
_entity.id
_entity.type
_entity.pdbx_description
1 polymer ?
#
loop_
_entity_poly.entity_id
_entity_poly.type
_entity_poly.pdbx_seq_one_letter_code
_entity_poly.pdbx_strand_id
1 'polypeptide(L)'
;MTDVTNERASRFEREVQAVRVRGGTVARERLLARAGVALMLAGIGIGIFAYVLSHGTTNALQQRDALVVALIGVTLSIAGLAAFLRYSLGALLRLWLARLVADREQPR
;
A
#
# COMPACT_ATOMS: atom_id res chain seq x y z
N MET A 1 -24.81 39.09 -15.84
CA MET A 1 -25.02 38.13 -14.73
C MET A 1 -24.42 36.75 -15.02
N THR A 2 -24.43 36.28 -16.26
CA THR A 2 -23.85 35.00 -16.73
C THR A 2 -22.31 34.97 -16.74
N ASP A 3 -21.66 36.12 -16.88
CA ASP A 3 -20.18 36.24 -16.86
C ASP A 3 -19.56 35.89 -15.50
N VAL A 4 -20.14 36.43 -14.42
CA VAL A 4 -19.66 36.21 -13.04
C VAL A 4 -19.82 34.75 -12.62
N THR A 5 -20.85 34.06 -13.11
CA THR A 5 -21.07 32.63 -12.85
C THR A 5 -20.05 31.76 -13.58
N ASN A 6 -19.72 32.10 -14.84
CA ASN A 6 -18.67 31.43 -15.61
C ASN A 6 -17.27 31.64 -15.00
N GLU A 7 -17.00 32.82 -14.47
CA GLU A 7 -15.73 33.12 -13.82
C GLU A 7 -15.55 32.39 -12.47
N ARG A 8 -16.63 32.30 -11.67
CA ARG A 8 -16.65 31.47 -10.45
C ARG A 8 -16.47 29.99 -10.76
N ALA A 9 -17.17 29.48 -11.77
CA ALA A 9 -17.10 28.07 -12.18
C ALA A 9 -15.68 27.71 -12.68
N SER A 10 -15.09 28.54 -13.54
CA SER A 10 -13.72 28.32 -14.03
C SER A 10 -12.65 28.50 -12.95
N ARG A 11 -12.89 29.33 -11.93
CA ARG A 11 -12.03 29.43 -10.74
C ARG A 11 -12.12 28.18 -9.88
N PHE A 12 -13.33 27.67 -9.66
CA PHE A 12 -13.56 26.43 -8.94
C PHE A 12 -12.94 25.23 -9.65
N GLU A 13 -13.08 25.10 -10.98
CA GLU A 13 -12.42 24.04 -11.75
C GLU A 13 -10.89 24.10 -11.65
N ARG A 14 -10.31 25.31 -11.67
CA ARG A 14 -8.87 25.51 -11.47
C ARG A 14 -8.41 25.16 -10.06
N GLU A 15 -9.17 25.55 -9.04
CA GLU A 15 -8.90 25.19 -7.64
C GLU A 15 -9.04 23.67 -7.42
N VAL A 16 -10.08 23.05 -7.98
CA VAL A 16 -10.29 21.59 -7.94
C VAL A 16 -9.18 20.85 -8.69
N GLN A 17 -8.75 21.32 -9.87
CA GLN A 17 -7.60 20.74 -10.57
C GLN A 17 -6.31 20.89 -9.75
N ALA A 18 -6.05 22.06 -9.16
CA ALA A 18 -4.87 22.29 -8.35
C ALA A 18 -4.81 21.36 -7.12
N VAL A 19 -5.96 21.13 -6.46
CA VAL A 19 -6.08 20.17 -5.35
C VAL A 19 -5.90 18.73 -5.84
N ARG A 20 -6.48 18.38 -7.00
CA ARG A 20 -6.41 17.02 -7.59
C ARG A 20 -5.00 16.64 -8.04
N VAL A 21 -4.20 17.59 -8.52
CA VAL A 21 -2.76 17.38 -8.82
C VAL A 21 -1.98 17.01 -7.55
N ARG A 22 -2.34 17.61 -6.41
CA ARG A 22 -1.73 17.29 -5.10
C ARG A 22 -2.13 15.91 -4.57
N GLY A 23 -3.21 15.32 -5.08
CA GLY A 23 -3.67 13.95 -4.75
C GLY A 23 -2.85 12.81 -5.36
N GLY A 24 -1.93 13.09 -6.29
CA GLY A 24 -1.11 12.06 -6.94
C GLY A 24 -0.20 11.28 -5.97
N THR A 25 0.27 11.92 -4.90
CA THR A 25 1.10 11.27 -3.87
C THR A 25 0.31 10.25 -3.05
N VAL A 26 -0.94 10.58 -2.66
CA VAL A 26 -1.83 9.68 -1.91
C VAL A 26 -2.23 8.46 -2.74
N ALA A 27 -2.49 8.65 -4.04
CA ALA A 27 -2.79 7.54 -4.95
C ALA A 27 -1.59 6.57 -5.09
N ARG A 28 -0.38 7.12 -5.23
CA ARG A 28 0.86 6.34 -5.32
C ARG A 28 1.16 5.56 -4.04
N GLU A 29 0.95 6.16 -2.88
CA GLU A 29 1.11 5.46 -1.59
C GLU A 29 0.12 4.30 -1.41
N ARG A 30 -1.14 4.48 -1.82
CA ARG A 30 -2.13 3.38 -1.84
C ARG A 30 -1.72 2.26 -2.79
N LEU A 31 -1.19 2.60 -3.96
CA LEU A 31 -0.67 1.62 -4.91
C LEU A 31 0.51 0.84 -4.31
N LEU A 32 1.45 1.53 -3.67
CA LEU A 32 2.62 0.92 -3.02
C LEU A 32 2.21 0.03 -1.83
N ALA A 33 1.20 0.42 -1.05
CA ALA A 33 0.65 -0.43 0.00
C ALA A 33 0.04 -1.73 -0.57
N ARG A 34 -0.75 -1.64 -1.65
CA ARG A 34 -1.29 -2.82 -2.34
C ARG A 34 -0.20 -3.70 -2.93
N ALA A 35 0.84 -3.10 -3.50
CA ALA A 35 2.00 -3.82 -4.00
C ALA A 35 2.72 -4.59 -2.87
N GLY A 36 2.84 -3.99 -1.68
CA GLY A 36 3.38 -4.67 -0.49
C GLY A 36 2.56 -5.90 -0.07
N VAL A 37 1.22 -5.77 -0.06
CA VAL A 37 0.33 -6.92 0.21
C VAL A 37 0.46 -7.98 -0.88
N ALA A 38 0.49 -7.60 -2.15
CA ALA A 38 0.66 -8.54 -3.26
C ALA A 38 1.99 -9.30 -3.16
N LEU A 39 3.08 -8.60 -2.83
CA LEU A 39 4.39 -9.21 -2.58
C LEU A 39 4.35 -10.18 -1.39
N MET A 40 3.65 -9.80 -0.31
CA MET A 40 3.49 -10.66 0.85
C MET A 40 2.79 -11.97 0.50
N LEU A 41 1.66 -11.88 -0.21
CA LEU A 41 0.90 -13.06 -0.66
C LEU A 41 1.69 -13.92 -1.64
N ALA A 42 2.48 -13.30 -2.53
CA ALA A 42 3.37 -14.02 -3.42
C ALA A 42 4.43 -14.82 -2.64
N GLY A 43 5.05 -14.23 -1.61
CA GLY A 43 6.00 -14.92 -0.73
C GLY A 43 5.38 -16.13 -0.01
N ILE A 44 4.15 -15.98 0.49
CA ILE A 44 3.40 -17.08 1.11
C ILE A 44 3.16 -18.21 0.10
N GLY A 45 2.74 -17.85 -1.13
CA GLY A 45 2.54 -18.82 -2.21
C GLY A 45 3.81 -19.59 -2.55
N ILE A 46 4.97 -18.91 -2.60
CA ILE A 46 6.28 -19.56 -2.81
C ILE A 46 6.58 -20.55 -1.69
N GLY A 47 6.30 -20.20 -0.43
CA GLY A 47 6.50 -21.11 0.70
C GLY A 47 5.64 -22.37 0.61
N ILE A 48 4.37 -22.23 0.22
CA ILE A 48 3.47 -23.37 0.00
C ILE A 48 3.98 -24.25 -1.15
N PHE A 49 4.39 -23.64 -2.26
CA PHE A 49 4.96 -24.37 -3.39
C PHE A 49 6.22 -25.16 -3.00
N ALA A 50 7.12 -24.53 -2.22
CA ALA A 50 8.31 -25.18 -1.71
C ALA A 50 8.00 -26.38 -0.81
N TYR A 51 6.96 -26.29 0.03
CA TYR A 51 6.51 -27.42 0.84
C TYR A 51 6.05 -28.59 -0.03
N VAL A 52 5.23 -28.34 -1.05
CA VAL A 52 4.75 -29.39 -1.96
C VAL A 52 5.92 -30.05 -2.70
N LEU A 53 6.89 -29.26 -3.15
CA LEU A 53 8.10 -29.77 -3.81
C LEU A 53 8.94 -30.65 -2.87
N SER A 54 9.14 -30.21 -1.62
CA SER A 54 9.89 -30.97 -0.60
C SER A 54 9.19 -32.28 -0.23
N HIS A 55 7.85 -32.26 -0.13
CA HIS A 55 7.07 -33.43 0.25
C HIS A 55 7.05 -34.51 -0.84
N GLY A 56 7.19 -34.13 -2.11
CA GLY A 56 7.20 -35.06 -3.25
C GLY A 56 8.50 -35.85 -3.42
N THR A 57 9.54 -35.60 -2.61
CA THR A 57 10.86 -36.21 -2.78
C THR A 57 11.43 -36.73 -1.46
N THR A 58 12.16 -37.85 -1.54
CA THR A 58 12.93 -38.42 -0.41
C THR A 58 14.42 -38.09 -0.52
N ASN A 59 14.84 -37.42 -1.59
CA ASN A 59 16.23 -37.01 -1.77
C ASN A 59 16.55 -35.79 -0.90
N ALA A 60 17.48 -35.96 0.05
CA ALA A 60 17.89 -34.92 0.97
C ALA A 60 18.43 -33.65 0.29
N LEU A 61 19.03 -33.75 -0.91
CA LEU A 61 19.53 -32.60 -1.65
C LEU A 61 18.37 -31.73 -2.15
N GLN A 62 17.36 -32.34 -2.77
CA GLN A 62 16.18 -31.62 -3.27
C GLN A 62 15.34 -31.04 -2.12
N GLN A 63 15.23 -31.74 -0.99
CA GLN A 63 14.57 -31.19 0.20
C GLN A 63 15.28 -29.93 0.73
N ARG A 64 16.62 -29.90 0.72
CA ARG A 64 17.40 -28.72 1.12
C ARG A 64 17.20 -27.54 0.17
N ASP A 65 17.20 -27.79 -1.14
CA ASP A 65 16.92 -26.75 -2.12
C ASP A 65 15.51 -26.18 -1.95
N ALA A 66 14.52 -27.05 -1.73
CA ALA A 66 13.16 -26.62 -1.42
C ALA A 66 13.10 -25.78 -0.13
N LEU A 67 13.89 -26.11 0.89
CA LEU A 67 13.98 -25.34 2.13
C LEU A 67 14.54 -23.92 1.86
N VAL A 68 15.58 -23.80 1.03
CA VAL A 68 16.12 -22.49 0.61
C VAL A 68 15.04 -21.67 -0.10
N VAL A 69 14.27 -22.27 -1.02
CA VAL A 69 13.14 -21.60 -1.69
C VAL A 69 12.07 -21.14 -0.69
N ALA A 70 11.75 -21.97 0.30
CA ALA A 70 10.81 -21.61 1.36
C ALA A 70 11.30 -20.39 2.17
N LEU A 71 12.59 -20.33 2.52
CA LEU A 71 13.18 -19.20 3.24
C LEU A 71 13.14 -17.90 2.42
N ILE A 72 13.36 -17.98 1.11
CA ILE A 72 13.20 -16.84 0.21
C ILE A 72 11.74 -16.36 0.22
N GLY A 73 10.77 -17.28 0.13
CA GLY A 73 9.34 -16.96 0.22
C GLY A 73 8.97 -16.27 1.54
N VAL A 74 9.49 -16.75 2.67
CA VAL A 74 9.29 -16.13 3.99
C VAL A 74 9.90 -14.72 4.04
N THR A 75 11.12 -14.55 3.53
CA THR A 75 11.80 -13.25 3.52
C THR A 75 11.03 -12.22 2.67
N LEU A 76 10.55 -12.62 1.49
CA LEU A 76 9.68 -11.79 0.65
C LEU A 76 8.36 -11.44 1.35
N SER A 77 7.80 -12.40 2.09
CA SER A 77 6.57 -12.18 2.86
C SER A 77 6.75 -11.10 3.91
N ILE A 78 7.84 -11.18 4.68
CA ILE A 78 8.19 -10.21 5.73
C ILE A 78 8.47 -8.84 5.12
N ALA A 79 9.22 -8.77 4.01
CA ALA A 79 9.50 -7.52 3.31
C ALA A 79 8.20 -6.85 2.80
N GLY A 80 7.28 -7.64 2.22
CA GLY A 80 5.96 -7.17 1.79
C GLY A 80 5.12 -6.65 2.95
N LEU A 81 5.10 -7.36 4.08
CA LEU A 81 4.43 -6.94 5.31
C LEU A 81 5.01 -5.63 5.85
N ALA A 82 6.33 -5.49 5.93
CA ALA A 82 7.00 -4.29 6.39
C ALA A 82 6.67 -3.07 5.51
N ALA A 83 6.69 -3.24 4.19
CA ALA A 83 6.26 -2.21 3.24
C ALA A 83 4.80 -1.83 3.45
N PHE A 84 3.90 -2.81 3.58
CA PHE A 84 2.48 -2.55 3.85
C PHE A 84 2.27 -1.77 5.16
N LEU A 85 2.95 -2.14 6.25
CA LEU A 85 2.89 -1.44 7.53
C LEU A 85 3.36 0.00 7.42
N ARG A 86 4.51 0.23 6.76
CA ARG A 86 5.10 1.56 6.53
C ARG A 86 4.07 2.51 5.90
N TYR A 87 3.38 2.07 4.85
CA TYR A 87 2.39 2.90 4.14
C TYR A 87 1.06 3.01 4.91
N SER A 88 0.64 1.95 5.60
CA SER A 88 -0.60 1.95 6.39
C SER A 88 -0.52 2.92 7.57
N LEU A 89 0.61 2.92 8.30
CA LEU A 89 0.83 3.85 9.41
C LEU A 89 0.81 5.31 8.96
N GLY A 90 1.44 5.61 7.82
CA GLY A 90 1.42 6.96 7.26
C GLY A 90 0.01 7.43 6.88
N ALA A 91 -0.87 6.53 6.45
CA ALA A 91 -2.27 6.85 6.16
C ALA A 91 -3.07 7.10 7.46
N LEU A 92 -2.90 6.25 8.48
CA LEU A 92 -3.56 6.40 9.78
C LEU A 92 -3.15 7.69 10.49
N LEU A 93 -1.86 8.03 10.50
CA LEU A 93 -1.36 9.26 11.11
C LEU A 93 -1.93 10.50 10.43
N ARG A 94 -2.08 10.49 9.10
CA ARG A 94 -2.74 11.59 8.37
C ARG A 94 -4.20 11.74 8.73
N LEU A 95 -4.94 10.63 8.83
CA LEU A 95 -6.32 10.65 9.27
C LEU A 95 -6.44 11.19 10.70
N TRP A 96 -5.55 10.75 11.58
CA TRP A 96 -5.53 11.16 12.98
C TRP A 96 -5.23 12.65 13.13
N LEU A 97 -4.24 13.17 12.40
CA LEU A 97 -3.92 14.60 12.39
C LEU A 97 -5.05 15.45 11.80
N ALA A 98 -5.69 15.00 10.72
CA ALA A 98 -6.83 15.71 10.13
C ALA A 98 -7.98 15.84 11.14
N ARG A 99 -8.25 14.77 11.91
CA ARG A 99 -9.24 14.80 12.99
C ARG A 99 -8.84 15.76 14.11
N LEU A 100 -7.58 15.74 14.54
CA LEU A 100 -7.09 16.60 15.62
C LEU A 100 -7.22 18.09 15.28
N VAL A 101 -7.00 18.46 14.01
CA VAL A 101 -7.19 19.84 13.53
C VAL A 101 -8.67 20.21 13.49
N ALA A 102 -9.52 19.33 12.94
CA ALA A 102 -10.97 19.56 12.88
C ALA A 102 -11.59 19.78 14.28
N ASP A 103 -11.17 18.98 15.27
CA ASP A 103 -11.65 19.10 16.65
C ASP A 103 -11.23 20.44 17.31
N ARG A 104 -10.18 21.10 16.83
CA ARG A 104 -9.71 22.40 17.35
C ARG A 104 -10.36 23.62 16.71
N GLU A 105 -10.81 23.50 15.47
CA GLU A 105 -11.44 24.62 14.75
C GLU A 105 -12.90 24.83 15.13
N GLN A 106 -13.51 23.92 15.88
CA GLN A 106 -14.89 24.04 16.32
C GLN A 106 -14.97 25.07 17.46
N PRO A 107 -15.47 26.30 17.22
CA PRO A 107 -15.60 27.32 18.25
C PRO A 107 -16.74 26.87 19.18
N ARG A 108 -16.47 26.87 20.49
CA ARG A 108 -17.53 26.70 21.49
C ARG A 108 -18.44 27.92 21.54
#